data_AF-A0A5C6BKA2-F1
#
_entry.id   AF-A0A5C6BKA2-F1
#
_cell.length_a   1.000
_cell.length_b   1.000
_cell.length_c   1.000
_cell.angle_alpha   90.00
_cell.angle_beta   90.00
_cell.angle_gamma   90.00
#
_symmetry.space_group_name_H-M   'P 1'
#
loop_
_entity.id
_entity.type
_entity.pdbx_description
1 polymer ?
#
loop_
_entity_poly.entity_id
_entity_poly.type
_entity_poly.pdbx_seq_one_letter_code
_entity_poly.pdbx_strand_id
1 'polypeptide(L)'
;MNLQREDFWSFYEWFFRPDDAFLESAAMKGIVLAVLGIVLGLIVGYVISASRYGSGEGFFAVARAVRDLFRFDLPGTRPRRILALAALAFREAIRRKVLYIVGLFIVLLLLAGWYLNPQSDDPARLYISFVLTATNYLVLALALFISAFSLPEDIKNKTLFTIVTKPVRATEIVIGRMLGFAAMGTAILIPMGLLSYVFVTRGLDHTHAEVADVRELDGGGFEGETDHTQFHSHEFTLDENGIGATEMVRGHRHLVTRNPDGSFEIGEATGALRARVPSYGSLVFRDRSGHLQEKGIDVGNEQMSGGYGSAGISRLIGMSKGSRKIEHGYVEGGGLGTAEYTFADVTPERYPDMIPIDLTLRAYRSYKGNIEKGIRGSITMKHPTKPIESNPIGFTVNEYEVDQKMLPLEMEGSDGTNARMLNVFEDLVDENGNMTVVIRCLDDAQYLGMTPASVYLRPTDHAFAWNLTKAYISIWLQMIMVTAFGVMFSTFLTGPVAMVATAVCVLLGFSAEQIYNTRYHIDIGQNAGGGPIESVVRLAKQDAMTTQLDVDSVTATVIKTVDAGIVYTLDALATSLPNLPKMVNTAEYAASGFDIFGALLARHTVATFGYVLLAFLISYFTLKAREIAA
;
A
#
# COMPACT_ATOMS: atom_id res chain seq x y z
N MET A 1 0.02 9.23 -5.05
CA MET A 1 -0.51 8.06 -4.32
C MET A 1 -1.88 8.41 -3.75
N ASN A 2 -2.92 7.57 -3.91
CA ASN A 2 -4.26 7.83 -3.37
C ASN A 2 -4.46 7.11 -2.03
N LEU A 3 -3.94 7.70 -0.95
CA LEU A 3 -4.08 7.13 0.40
C LEU A 3 -5.54 7.17 0.87
N GLN A 4 -6.01 6.07 1.44
CA GLN A 4 -7.38 5.93 1.95
C GLN A 4 -7.42 6.19 3.47
N ARG A 5 -8.58 6.58 4.00
CA ARG A 5 -8.74 6.85 5.45
C ARG A 5 -8.33 5.65 6.30
N GLU A 6 -8.64 4.46 5.80
CA GLU A 6 -8.36 3.18 6.44
C GLU A 6 -6.87 2.82 6.50
N ASP A 7 -6.05 3.40 5.62
CA ASP A 7 -4.60 3.19 5.66
C ASP A 7 -3.99 3.78 6.93
N PHE A 8 -4.59 4.86 7.46
CA PHE A 8 -4.12 5.61 8.63
C PHE A 8 -4.66 5.13 9.97
N TRP A 9 -5.55 4.14 9.99
CA TRP A 9 -6.07 3.65 11.27
C TRP A 9 -4.92 3.23 12.19
N SER A 10 -5.16 3.15 13.49
CA SER A 10 -4.26 2.41 14.38
C SER A 10 -4.42 0.90 14.17
N PHE A 11 -3.52 0.09 14.73
CA PHE A 11 -3.72 -1.37 14.74
C PHE A 11 -5.01 -1.74 15.50
N TYR A 12 -5.29 -1.05 16.61
CA TYR A 12 -6.46 -1.28 17.45
C TYR A 12 -7.76 -0.95 16.71
N GLU A 13 -7.84 0.21 16.07
CA GLU A 13 -8.99 0.65 15.26
C GLU A 13 -9.29 -0.35 14.13
N TRP A 14 -8.25 -0.81 13.44
CA TRP A 14 -8.41 -1.81 12.38
C TRP A 14 -8.87 -3.17 12.91
N PHE A 15 -8.30 -3.62 14.04
CA PHE A 15 -8.55 -4.96 14.57
C PHE A 15 -9.92 -5.08 15.23
N PHE A 16 -10.33 -4.10 16.03
CA PHE A 16 -11.57 -4.14 16.82
C PHE A 16 -12.72 -3.30 16.24
N ARG A 17 -12.42 -2.16 15.58
CA ARG A 17 -13.42 -1.16 15.15
C ARG A 17 -14.42 -0.79 16.26
N PRO A 18 -14.03 0.07 17.22
CA PRO A 18 -14.83 0.36 18.41
C PRO A 18 -16.20 1.05 18.16
N ASP A 19 -16.42 1.68 17.01
CA ASP A 19 -17.65 2.47 16.71
C ASP A 19 -18.80 1.65 16.07
N ASP A 20 -19.38 0.68 16.79
CA ASP A 20 -20.52 -0.16 16.37
C ASP A 20 -20.36 -0.96 15.05
N ALA A 21 -19.17 -0.91 14.44
CA ALA A 21 -18.82 -1.57 13.18
C ALA A 21 -18.01 -2.87 13.39
N PHE A 22 -18.25 -3.60 14.48
CA PHE A 22 -17.50 -4.83 14.81
C PHE A 22 -17.59 -5.90 13.71
N LEU A 23 -18.71 -5.96 12.98
CA LEU A 23 -18.88 -6.87 11.83
C LEU A 23 -17.91 -6.57 10.67
N GLU A 24 -17.37 -5.35 10.61
CA GLU A 24 -16.41 -4.91 9.60
C GLU A 24 -14.95 -5.06 10.06
N SER A 25 -14.75 -5.39 11.35
CA SER A 25 -13.45 -5.54 12.00
C SER A 25 -12.62 -6.66 11.40
N ALA A 26 -11.29 -6.52 11.48
CA ALA A 26 -10.39 -7.59 11.05
C ALA A 26 -10.52 -8.84 11.94
N ALA A 27 -10.82 -8.68 13.23
CA ALA A 27 -11.07 -9.79 14.14
C ALA A 27 -12.27 -10.63 13.70
N MET A 28 -13.41 -10.00 13.38
CA MET A 28 -14.59 -10.72 12.90
C MET A 28 -14.31 -11.43 11.57
N LYS A 29 -13.62 -10.76 10.62
CA LYS A 29 -13.16 -11.40 9.39
C LYS A 29 -12.31 -12.63 9.68
N GLY A 30 -11.35 -12.53 10.59
CA GLY A 30 -10.51 -13.64 11.02
C GLY A 30 -11.30 -14.81 11.62
N ILE A 31 -12.28 -14.53 12.50
CA ILE A 31 -13.15 -15.55 13.10
C ILE A 31 -13.97 -16.25 12.02
N VAL A 32 -14.61 -15.49 11.13
CA VAL A 32 -15.43 -16.07 10.05
C VAL A 32 -14.58 -16.89 9.08
N LEU A 33 -13.39 -16.41 8.70
CA LEU A 33 -12.45 -17.17 7.88
C LEU A 33 -12.02 -18.45 8.58
N ALA A 34 -11.69 -18.41 9.88
CA ALA A 34 -11.32 -19.59 10.64
C ALA A 34 -12.46 -20.62 10.70
N VAL A 35 -13.69 -20.17 10.98
CA VAL A 35 -14.88 -21.03 10.98
C VAL A 35 -15.13 -21.62 9.59
N LEU A 36 -15.07 -20.81 8.53
CA LEU A 36 -15.22 -21.27 7.16
C LEU A 36 -14.14 -22.28 6.78
N GLY A 37 -12.89 -22.05 7.15
CA GLY A 37 -11.79 -22.98 6.87
C GLY A 37 -11.93 -24.30 7.61
N ILE A 38 -12.37 -24.25 8.88
CA ILE A 38 -12.69 -25.46 9.64
C ILE A 38 -13.83 -26.20 8.93
N VAL A 39 -14.94 -25.53 8.65
CA VAL A 39 -16.11 -26.15 8.00
C VAL A 39 -15.73 -26.73 6.64
N LEU A 40 -15.00 -25.98 5.81
CA LEU A 40 -14.58 -26.43 4.49
C LEU A 40 -13.58 -27.60 4.58
N GLY A 41 -12.63 -27.55 5.51
CA GLY A 41 -11.72 -28.66 5.82
C GLY A 41 -12.47 -29.92 6.28
N LEU A 42 -13.49 -29.76 7.13
CA LEU A 42 -14.35 -30.85 7.59
C LEU A 42 -15.22 -31.41 6.46
N ILE A 43 -15.77 -30.56 5.59
CA ILE A 43 -16.56 -30.97 4.42
C ILE A 43 -15.69 -31.74 3.44
N VAL A 44 -14.52 -31.21 3.07
CA VAL A 44 -13.58 -31.89 2.17
C VAL A 44 -13.11 -33.21 2.78
N GLY A 45 -12.74 -33.20 4.07
CA GLY A 45 -12.38 -34.40 4.81
C GLY A 45 -13.52 -35.43 4.84
N TYR A 46 -14.76 -34.97 5.02
CA TYR A 46 -15.96 -35.82 4.99
C TYR A 46 -16.22 -36.39 3.61
N VAL A 47 -16.17 -35.59 2.54
CA VAL A 47 -16.38 -36.07 1.16
C VAL A 47 -15.34 -37.14 0.81
N ILE A 48 -14.07 -36.89 1.12
CA ILE A 48 -12.99 -37.87 0.89
C ILE A 48 -13.25 -39.14 1.71
N SER A 49 -13.58 -39.01 2.99
CA SER A 49 -13.81 -40.17 3.87
C SER A 49 -15.09 -40.93 3.50
N ALA A 50 -16.19 -40.24 3.20
CA ALA A 50 -17.47 -40.83 2.83
C ALA A 50 -17.39 -41.57 1.49
N SER A 51 -16.64 -41.03 0.52
CA SER A 51 -16.39 -41.71 -0.76
C SER A 51 -15.64 -43.04 -0.60
N ARG A 52 -14.92 -43.21 0.51
CA ARG A 52 -14.05 -44.38 0.77
C ARG A 52 -14.64 -45.37 1.77
N TYR A 53 -15.31 -44.90 2.82
CA TYR A 53 -15.81 -45.73 3.93
C TYR A 53 -17.34 -45.77 4.05
N GLY A 54 -18.06 -44.99 3.22
CA GLY A 54 -19.49 -44.74 3.40
C GLY A 54 -19.78 -43.56 4.33
N SER A 55 -21.00 -43.03 4.24
CA SER A 55 -21.41 -41.78 4.90
C SER A 55 -21.31 -41.81 6.43
N GLY A 56 -21.65 -42.93 7.07
CA GLY A 56 -21.60 -43.07 8.53
C GLY A 56 -20.18 -43.09 9.10
N GLU A 57 -19.31 -43.96 8.57
CA GLU A 57 -17.91 -44.06 9.00
C GLU A 57 -17.09 -42.81 8.65
N GLY A 58 -17.43 -42.16 7.52
CA GLY A 58 -16.81 -40.89 7.13
C GLY A 58 -16.99 -39.78 8.17
N PHE A 59 -18.16 -39.70 8.81
CA PHE A 59 -18.41 -38.73 9.88
C PHE A 59 -17.56 -39.03 11.14
N PHE A 60 -17.50 -40.29 11.57
CA PHE A 60 -16.69 -40.68 12.73
C PHE A 60 -15.18 -40.55 12.51
N ALA A 61 -14.71 -40.69 11.27
CA ALA A 61 -13.32 -40.43 10.90
C ALA A 61 -12.96 -38.94 11.09
N VAL A 62 -13.82 -38.05 10.61
CA VAL A 62 -13.65 -36.59 10.75
C VAL A 62 -13.73 -36.16 12.22
N ALA A 63 -14.70 -36.66 12.98
CA ALA A 63 -14.83 -36.35 14.41
C ALA A 63 -13.61 -36.81 15.23
N ARG A 64 -13.04 -38.00 14.90
CA ARG A 64 -11.78 -38.46 15.48
C ARG A 64 -10.61 -37.54 15.13
N ALA A 65 -10.50 -37.09 13.88
CA ALA A 65 -9.43 -36.18 13.46
C ALA A 65 -9.47 -34.85 14.24
N VAL A 66 -10.66 -34.28 14.48
CA VAL A 66 -10.82 -33.06 15.30
C VAL A 66 -10.40 -33.31 16.75
N ARG A 67 -10.87 -34.41 17.36
CA ARG A 67 -10.49 -34.77 18.74
C ARG A 67 -8.98 -34.96 18.85
N ASP A 68 -8.38 -35.66 17.90
CA ASP A 68 -6.97 -36.01 17.92
C ASP A 68 -6.09 -34.76 17.73
N LEU A 69 -6.53 -33.77 16.94
CA LEU A 69 -5.88 -32.47 16.80
C LEU A 69 -5.66 -31.80 18.16
N PHE A 70 -6.75 -31.60 18.91
CA PHE A 70 -6.69 -30.86 20.19
C PHE A 70 -6.11 -31.68 21.34
N ARG A 71 -6.41 -32.98 21.39
CA ARG A 71 -6.04 -33.82 22.55
C ARG A 71 -4.64 -34.39 22.44
N PHE A 72 -4.20 -34.74 21.24
CA PHE A 72 -2.95 -35.48 21.04
C PHE A 72 -1.98 -34.70 20.17
N ASP A 73 -2.35 -34.29 18.96
CA ASP A 73 -1.45 -33.82 17.91
C ASP A 73 -0.87 -32.42 18.18
N LEU A 74 -1.67 -31.44 18.61
CA LEU A 74 -1.18 -30.10 18.99
C LEU A 74 -0.29 -30.15 20.25
N PRO A 75 -0.71 -30.71 21.40
CA PRO A 75 0.08 -30.65 22.63
C PRO A 75 1.43 -31.39 22.56
N GLY A 76 1.53 -32.42 21.72
CA GLY A 76 2.79 -33.14 21.54
C GLY A 76 3.57 -32.73 20.30
N THR A 77 3.22 -31.62 19.62
CA THR A 77 4.10 -31.01 18.62
C THR A 77 5.40 -30.56 19.30
N ARG A 78 6.54 -30.99 18.77
CA ARG A 78 7.84 -30.59 19.33
C ARG A 78 8.55 -29.60 18.40
N PRO A 79 8.89 -28.39 18.87
CA PRO A 79 9.60 -27.39 18.07
C PRO A 79 10.89 -27.92 17.43
N ARG A 80 11.63 -28.77 18.13
CA ARG A 80 12.86 -29.40 17.61
C ARG A 80 12.63 -30.24 16.35
N ARG A 81 11.49 -30.95 16.25
CA ARG A 81 11.14 -31.76 15.08
C ARG A 81 10.69 -30.89 13.92
N ILE A 82 9.89 -29.86 14.22
CA ILE A 82 9.48 -28.85 13.24
C ILE A 82 10.71 -28.20 12.61
N LEU A 83 11.69 -27.76 13.40
CA LEU A 83 12.92 -27.15 12.90
C LEU A 83 13.77 -28.14 12.08
N ALA A 84 13.81 -29.42 12.44
CA ALA A 84 14.51 -30.44 11.66
C ALA A 84 13.87 -30.66 10.28
N LEU A 85 12.53 -30.69 10.21
CA LEU A 85 11.78 -30.80 8.95
C LEU A 85 11.88 -29.52 8.11
N ALA A 86 11.86 -28.35 8.75
CA ALA A 86 12.10 -27.07 8.10
C ALA A 86 13.50 -26.99 7.47
N ALA A 87 14.53 -27.42 8.20
CA ALA A 87 15.89 -27.49 7.69
C ALA A 87 16.04 -28.48 6.52
N LEU A 88 15.30 -29.59 6.55
CA LEU A 88 15.24 -30.53 5.43
C LEU A 88 14.61 -29.88 4.20
N ALA A 89 13.45 -29.26 4.34
CA ALA A 89 12.74 -28.56 3.26
C ALA A 89 13.59 -27.42 2.66
N PHE A 90 14.29 -26.67 3.50
CA PHE A 90 15.21 -25.62 3.08
C PHE A 90 16.37 -26.18 2.24
N ARG A 91 17.03 -27.25 2.70
CA ARG A 91 18.12 -27.91 1.95
C ARG A 91 17.64 -28.49 0.63
N GLU A 92 16.43 -29.02 0.61
CA GLU A 92 15.80 -29.52 -0.61
C GLU A 92 15.58 -28.40 -1.63
N ALA A 93 15.04 -27.25 -1.19
CA ALA A 93 14.87 -26.08 -2.05
C ALA A 93 16.20 -25.57 -2.62
N ILE A 94 17.29 -25.55 -1.83
CA ILE A 94 18.64 -25.20 -2.34
C ILE A 94 19.08 -26.16 -3.45
N ARG A 95 18.90 -27.47 -3.25
CA ARG A 95 19.29 -28.49 -4.23
C ARG A 95 18.53 -28.37 -5.55
N ARG A 96 17.30 -27.86 -5.51
CA ARG A 96 16.50 -27.52 -6.71
C ARG A 96 17.00 -26.25 -7.43
N LYS A 97 18.15 -25.69 -7.04
CA LYS A 97 18.79 -24.51 -7.66
C LYS A 97 17.94 -23.25 -7.63
N VAL A 98 17.03 -23.17 -6.66
CA VAL A 98 16.13 -22.03 -6.44
C VAL A 98 16.87 -20.70 -6.28
N LEU A 99 18.07 -20.71 -5.71
CA LEU A 99 18.89 -19.51 -5.51
C LEU A 99 19.32 -18.83 -6.82
N TYR A 100 19.20 -19.50 -7.97
CA TYR A 100 19.43 -18.87 -9.28
C TYR A 100 18.47 -17.71 -9.58
N ILE A 101 17.34 -17.62 -8.87
CA ILE A 101 16.43 -16.48 -8.93
C ILE A 101 17.16 -15.16 -8.59
N VAL A 102 18.15 -15.20 -7.69
CA VAL A 102 18.96 -14.02 -7.32
C VAL A 102 19.85 -13.62 -8.50
N GLY A 103 20.39 -14.59 -9.23
CA GLY A 103 21.13 -14.34 -10.47
C GLY A 103 20.25 -13.73 -11.57
N LEU A 104 19.03 -14.24 -11.75
CA LEU A 104 18.05 -13.64 -12.65
C LEU A 104 17.73 -12.20 -12.26
N PHE A 105 17.58 -11.93 -10.96
CA PHE A 105 17.36 -10.58 -10.45
C PHE A 105 18.52 -9.65 -10.74
N ILE A 106 19.77 -10.09 -10.59
CA ILE A 106 20.96 -9.31 -10.96
C ILE A 106 20.92 -8.95 -12.45
N VAL A 107 20.58 -9.90 -13.33
CA VAL A 107 20.44 -9.63 -14.78
C VAL A 107 19.35 -8.58 -15.04
N LEU A 108 18.22 -8.65 -14.34
CA LEU A 108 17.16 -7.64 -14.45
C LEU A 108 17.65 -6.25 -14.02
N LEU A 109 18.42 -6.15 -12.94
CA LEU A 109 19.01 -4.87 -12.50
C LEU A 109 20.00 -4.32 -13.53
N LEU A 110 20.82 -5.18 -14.15
CA LEU A 110 21.78 -4.75 -15.17
C LEU A 110 21.09 -4.22 -16.44
N LEU A 111 19.95 -4.80 -16.82
CA LEU A 111 19.15 -4.36 -17.96
C LEU A 111 18.23 -3.18 -17.63
N ALA A 112 18.04 -2.86 -16.34
CA ALA A 112 17.13 -1.80 -15.90
C ALA A 112 17.54 -0.43 -16.46
N GLY A 113 18.84 -0.15 -16.58
CA GLY A 113 19.34 1.12 -17.12
C GLY A 113 18.92 1.43 -18.55
N TRP A 114 18.44 0.44 -19.32
CA TRP A 114 17.86 0.68 -20.66
C TRP A 114 16.40 1.10 -20.63
N TYR A 115 15.70 0.86 -19.54
CA TYR A 115 14.26 1.12 -19.39
C TYR A 115 13.97 2.27 -18.44
N LEU A 116 14.82 2.50 -17.44
CA LEU A 116 14.66 3.60 -16.49
C LEU A 116 15.10 4.91 -17.15
N ASN A 117 14.20 5.89 -17.21
CA ASN A 117 14.48 7.21 -17.78
C ASN A 117 15.03 8.16 -16.70
N PRO A 118 16.32 8.55 -16.75
CA PRO A 118 16.90 9.49 -15.79
C PRO A 118 16.33 10.92 -15.90
N GLN A 119 15.68 11.25 -17.02
CA GLN A 119 15.06 12.56 -17.27
C GLN A 119 13.65 12.69 -16.66
N SER A 120 13.17 11.66 -15.96
CA SER A 120 11.89 11.71 -15.25
C SER A 120 11.92 12.78 -14.15
N ASP A 121 10.78 13.42 -13.89
CA ASP A 121 10.63 14.42 -12.80
C ASP A 121 10.80 13.77 -11.41
N ASP A 122 10.54 12.47 -11.29
CA ASP A 122 10.78 11.69 -10.06
C ASP A 122 11.56 10.39 -10.40
N PRO A 123 12.90 10.45 -10.52
CA PRO A 123 13.72 9.29 -10.83
C PRO A 123 13.77 8.30 -9.66
N ALA A 124 13.75 8.79 -8.41
CA ALA A 124 13.83 7.96 -7.21
C ALA A 124 12.65 6.98 -7.13
N ARG A 125 11.42 7.48 -7.33
CA ARG A 125 10.22 6.64 -7.35
C ARG A 125 10.27 5.57 -8.43
N LEU A 126 10.78 5.91 -9.60
CA LEU A 126 10.89 4.99 -10.73
C LEU A 126 11.88 3.84 -10.45
N TYR A 127 13.06 4.14 -9.90
CA TYR A 127 14.05 3.13 -9.49
C TYR A 127 13.52 2.24 -8.36
N ILE A 128 12.95 2.82 -7.31
CA ILE A 128 12.43 2.07 -6.16
C ILE A 128 11.25 1.18 -6.58
N SER A 129 10.32 1.72 -7.37
CA SER A 129 9.15 0.97 -7.86
C SER A 129 9.56 -0.21 -8.72
N PHE A 130 10.52 -0.02 -9.64
CA PHE A 130 11.03 -1.09 -10.50
C PHE A 130 11.60 -2.24 -9.66
N VAL A 131 12.49 -1.92 -8.73
CA VAL A 131 13.22 -2.90 -7.92
C VAL A 131 12.29 -3.69 -6.98
N LEU A 132 11.34 -3.00 -6.32
CA LEU A 132 10.36 -3.64 -5.46
C LEU A 132 9.35 -4.49 -6.25
N THR A 133 8.89 -4.01 -7.40
CA THR A 133 7.95 -4.74 -8.27
C THR A 133 8.59 -5.99 -8.86
N ALA A 134 9.82 -5.87 -9.39
CA ALA A 134 10.59 -6.99 -9.90
C ALA A 134 10.80 -8.03 -8.80
N THR A 135 11.27 -7.61 -7.62
CA THR A 135 11.44 -8.52 -6.46
C THR A 135 10.13 -9.23 -6.13
N ASN A 136 9.02 -8.50 -6.02
CA ASN A 136 7.74 -9.07 -5.63
C ASN A 136 7.28 -10.16 -6.61
N TYR A 137 7.25 -9.87 -7.92
CA TYR A 137 6.80 -10.86 -8.91
C TYR A 137 7.69 -12.10 -8.98
N LEU A 138 9.02 -11.95 -8.94
CA LEU A 138 9.93 -13.10 -8.95
C LEU A 138 9.71 -14.00 -7.71
N VAL A 139 9.55 -13.39 -6.54
CA VAL A 139 9.45 -14.08 -5.25
C VAL A 139 8.08 -14.77 -5.12
N LEU A 140 6.99 -14.14 -5.56
CA LEU A 140 5.66 -14.76 -5.58
C LEU A 140 5.59 -15.93 -6.57
N ALA A 141 6.14 -15.77 -7.78
CA ALA A 141 6.23 -16.86 -8.75
C ALA A 141 7.03 -18.03 -8.18
N LEU A 142 8.17 -17.75 -7.56
CA LEU A 142 9.00 -18.77 -6.95
C LEU A 142 8.28 -19.50 -5.81
N ALA A 143 7.63 -18.76 -4.90
CA ALA A 143 6.87 -19.32 -3.80
C ALA A 143 5.79 -20.28 -4.31
N LEU A 144 5.07 -19.87 -5.35
CA LEU A 144 4.04 -20.69 -6.01
C LEU A 144 4.63 -22.00 -6.54
N PHE A 145 5.76 -21.96 -7.27
CA PHE A 145 6.38 -23.18 -7.81
C PHE A 145 6.91 -24.11 -6.71
N ILE A 146 7.66 -23.57 -5.74
CA ILE A 146 8.30 -24.40 -4.70
C ILE A 146 7.26 -25.08 -3.82
N SER A 147 6.26 -24.32 -3.38
CA SER A 147 5.25 -24.82 -2.44
C SER A 147 4.33 -25.85 -3.09
N ALA A 148 3.87 -25.61 -4.31
CA ALA A 148 2.94 -26.51 -5.03
C ALA A 148 3.55 -27.89 -5.34
N PHE A 149 4.84 -27.96 -5.65
CA PHE A 149 5.53 -29.24 -5.93
C PHE A 149 6.16 -29.90 -4.72
N SER A 150 6.04 -29.32 -3.52
CA SER A 150 6.77 -29.79 -2.35
C SER A 150 6.36 -31.21 -1.92
N LEU A 151 5.14 -31.40 -1.46
CA LEU A 151 4.61 -32.67 -0.98
C LEU A 151 4.31 -33.69 -2.10
N PRO A 152 3.77 -33.31 -3.27
CA PRO A 152 3.49 -34.26 -4.34
C PRO A 152 4.75 -34.95 -4.86
N GLU A 153 5.87 -34.23 -4.93
CA GLU A 153 7.13 -34.78 -5.40
C GLU A 153 7.74 -35.72 -4.34
N ASP A 154 7.56 -35.43 -3.04
CA ASP A 154 7.94 -36.37 -1.97
C ASP A 154 7.16 -37.68 -2.03
N ILE A 155 5.86 -37.60 -2.33
CA ILE A 155 4.98 -38.77 -2.48
C ILE A 155 5.44 -39.59 -3.68
N LYS A 156 5.67 -38.92 -4.83
CA LYS A 156 6.11 -39.57 -6.08
C LYS A 156 7.45 -40.26 -5.92
N ASN A 157 8.40 -39.64 -5.22
CA ASN A 157 9.73 -40.17 -4.99
C ASN A 157 9.80 -41.15 -3.80
N LYS A 158 8.65 -41.49 -3.19
CA LYS A 158 8.52 -42.37 -2.02
C LYS A 158 9.31 -41.92 -0.78
N THR A 159 9.78 -40.67 -0.73
CA THR A 159 10.52 -40.12 0.41
C THR A 159 9.58 -39.93 1.60
N LEU A 160 8.32 -39.53 1.35
CA LEU A 160 7.33 -39.32 2.41
C LEU A 160 7.09 -40.58 3.26
N PHE A 161 7.04 -41.77 2.62
CA PHE A 161 6.83 -43.04 3.34
C PHE A 161 7.97 -43.39 4.31
N THR A 162 9.19 -42.89 4.06
CA THR A 162 10.31 -43.06 5.01
C THR A 162 10.26 -42.09 6.19
N ILE A 163 9.50 -40.99 6.05
CA ILE A 163 9.31 -39.98 7.10
C ILE A 163 8.14 -40.39 8.01
N VAL A 164 7.04 -40.87 7.43
CA VAL A 164 5.82 -41.27 8.16
C VAL A 164 6.03 -42.53 9.00
N THR A 165 7.04 -43.36 8.72
CA THR A 165 7.42 -44.50 9.58
C THR A 165 8.12 -44.07 10.88
N LYS A 166 8.59 -42.83 10.96
CA LYS A 166 9.07 -42.23 12.21
C LYS A 166 7.87 -41.60 12.94
N PRO A 167 7.90 -41.45 14.27
CA PRO A 167 6.80 -40.86 15.04
C PRO A 167 6.74 -39.33 14.84
N VAL A 168 6.51 -38.90 13.60
CA VAL A 168 6.39 -37.51 13.13
C VAL A 168 4.92 -37.26 12.83
N ARG A 169 4.40 -36.15 13.34
CA ARG A 169 2.95 -35.84 13.24
C ARG A 169 2.66 -35.02 11.99
N ALA A 170 1.45 -35.14 11.44
CA ALA A 170 1.00 -34.33 10.31
C ALA A 170 1.16 -32.81 10.56
N THR A 171 0.90 -32.36 11.80
CA THR A 171 1.13 -30.97 12.22
C THR A 171 2.59 -30.53 12.06
N GLU A 172 3.53 -31.40 12.42
CA GLU A 172 4.97 -31.13 12.33
C GLU A 172 5.44 -31.08 10.87
N ILE A 173 4.87 -31.91 9.99
CA ILE A 173 5.19 -31.94 8.55
C ILE A 173 4.76 -30.63 7.88
N VAL A 174 3.52 -30.20 8.08
CA VAL A 174 2.97 -28.99 7.44
C VAL A 174 3.71 -27.74 7.93
N ILE A 175 3.84 -27.55 9.24
CA ILE A 175 4.54 -26.39 9.81
C ILE A 175 6.00 -26.40 9.40
N GLY A 176 6.66 -27.57 9.43
CA GLY A 176 8.03 -27.73 9.00
C GLY A 176 8.24 -27.27 7.54
N ARG A 177 7.36 -27.71 6.62
CA ARG A 177 7.41 -27.30 5.21
C ARG A 177 7.19 -25.79 5.04
N MET A 178 6.16 -25.22 5.68
CA MET A 178 5.88 -23.78 5.62
C MET A 178 7.04 -22.95 6.15
N LEU A 179 7.61 -23.30 7.32
CA LEU A 179 8.75 -22.59 7.90
C LEU A 179 10.04 -22.76 7.08
N GLY A 180 10.28 -23.94 6.50
CA GLY A 180 11.44 -24.19 5.64
C GLY A 180 11.43 -23.31 4.39
N PHE A 181 10.26 -23.13 3.78
CA PHE A 181 10.09 -22.23 2.64
C PHE A 181 10.08 -20.75 3.04
N ALA A 182 9.56 -20.40 4.22
CA ALA A 182 9.69 -19.05 4.77
C ALA A 182 11.17 -18.66 4.98
N ALA A 183 11.98 -19.58 5.52
CA ALA A 183 13.43 -19.41 5.68
C ALA A 183 14.15 -19.30 4.33
N MET A 184 13.73 -20.07 3.32
CA MET A 184 14.22 -19.93 1.94
C MET A 184 13.93 -18.53 1.39
N GLY A 185 12.72 -18.03 1.60
CA GLY A 185 12.33 -16.67 1.25
C GLY A 185 13.25 -15.63 1.86
N THR A 186 13.53 -15.73 3.16
CA THR A 186 14.47 -14.83 3.84
C THR A 186 15.87 -14.90 3.23
N ALA A 187 16.39 -16.10 2.94
CA ALA A 187 17.72 -16.28 2.35
C ALA A 187 17.85 -15.66 0.94
N ILE A 188 16.75 -15.56 0.20
CA ILE A 188 16.70 -14.95 -1.14
C ILE A 188 16.47 -13.44 -1.06
N LEU A 189 15.58 -12.99 -0.17
CA LEU A 189 15.22 -11.58 -0.05
C LEU A 189 16.33 -10.73 0.55
N ILE A 190 17.18 -11.28 1.43
CA ILE A 190 18.34 -10.54 1.99
C ILE A 190 19.29 -10.04 0.89
N PRO A 191 19.86 -10.92 0.03
CA PRO A 191 20.75 -10.45 -1.04
C PRO A 191 20.01 -9.59 -2.06
N MET A 192 18.75 -9.90 -2.39
CA MET A 192 17.96 -9.04 -3.29
C MET A 192 17.77 -7.64 -2.70
N GLY A 193 17.43 -7.52 -1.42
CA GLY A 193 17.26 -6.23 -0.73
C GLY A 193 18.56 -5.43 -0.62
N LEU A 194 19.69 -6.10 -0.39
CA LEU A 194 21.00 -5.45 -0.36
C LEU A 194 21.41 -4.95 -1.75
N LEU A 195 21.26 -5.77 -2.79
CA LEU A 195 21.52 -5.36 -4.18
C LEU A 195 20.62 -4.22 -4.61
N SER A 196 19.36 -4.22 -4.14
CA SER A 196 18.37 -3.20 -4.40
C SER A 196 18.74 -1.86 -3.76
N TYR A 197 19.16 -1.90 -2.49
CA TYR A 197 19.68 -0.71 -1.80
C TYR A 197 20.86 -0.12 -2.57
N VAL A 198 21.86 -0.94 -2.89
CA VAL A 198 23.06 -0.49 -3.63
C VAL A 198 22.70 0.06 -5.02
N PHE A 199 21.81 -0.61 -5.75
CA PHE A 199 21.37 -0.17 -7.07
C PHE A 199 20.65 1.18 -7.03
N VAL A 200 19.75 1.38 -6.06
CA VAL A 200 19.01 2.65 -5.92
C VAL A 200 19.92 3.78 -5.46
N THR A 201 20.75 3.58 -4.43
CA THR A 201 21.65 4.63 -3.94
C THR A 201 22.66 5.03 -5.02
N ARG A 202 23.37 4.05 -5.61
CA ARG A 202 24.36 4.33 -6.66
C ARG A 202 23.75 4.81 -7.96
N GLY A 203 22.48 4.49 -8.22
CA GLY A 203 21.76 4.94 -9.41
C GLY A 203 21.31 6.41 -9.34
N LEU A 204 21.19 6.96 -8.13
CA LEU A 204 20.73 8.34 -7.89
C LEU A 204 21.86 9.27 -7.43
N ASP A 205 22.99 8.73 -6.96
CA ASP A 205 24.16 9.52 -6.56
C ASP A 205 24.70 10.32 -7.76
N HIS A 206 24.69 11.65 -7.61
CA HIS A 206 25.36 12.58 -8.53
C HIS A 206 25.75 13.87 -7.78
N THR A 207 26.65 14.62 -8.39
CA THR A 207 27.17 15.90 -7.88
C THR A 207 27.29 16.88 -9.05
N HIS A 208 27.04 18.15 -8.78
CA HIS A 208 27.35 19.25 -9.68
C HIS A 208 28.78 19.73 -9.40
N ALA A 209 29.51 20.12 -10.45
CA ALA A 209 30.93 20.47 -10.35
C ALA A 209 31.17 21.98 -10.40
N GLU A 210 30.28 22.72 -11.05
CA GLU A 210 30.43 24.15 -11.28
C GLU A 210 29.14 24.90 -10.96
N VAL A 211 29.27 26.20 -10.72
CA VAL A 211 28.14 27.13 -10.57
C VAL A 211 28.18 28.16 -11.70
N ALA A 212 27.02 28.48 -12.23
CA ALA A 212 26.78 29.47 -13.28
C ALA A 212 25.96 30.65 -12.72
N ASP A 213 26.05 31.79 -13.41
CA ASP A 213 25.21 32.98 -13.19
C ASP A 213 25.12 33.50 -11.74
N VAL A 214 26.23 33.45 -11.02
CA VAL A 214 26.30 33.91 -9.63
C VAL A 214 26.15 35.43 -9.52
N ARG A 215 25.22 35.88 -8.68
CA ARG A 215 24.93 37.28 -8.36
C ARG A 215 24.99 37.50 -6.85
N GLU A 216 25.51 38.65 -6.46
CA GLU A 216 25.52 39.10 -5.06
C GLU A 216 24.23 39.88 -4.78
N LEU A 217 23.55 39.54 -3.69
CA LEU A 217 22.31 40.19 -3.25
C LEU A 217 22.67 41.45 -2.43
N ASP A 218 21.84 42.49 -2.51
CA ASP A 218 22.06 43.78 -1.81
C ASP A 218 22.21 43.65 -0.27
N GLY A 219 21.83 42.49 0.30
CA GLY A 219 21.97 42.14 1.72
C GLY A 219 23.19 41.28 2.07
N GLY A 220 24.13 41.01 1.15
CA GLY A 220 25.38 40.27 1.45
C GLY A 220 25.34 38.76 1.21
N GLY A 221 24.28 38.23 0.59
CA GLY A 221 24.18 36.82 0.17
C GLY A 221 24.49 36.61 -1.32
N PHE A 222 24.47 35.36 -1.79
CA PHE A 222 24.70 35.02 -3.20
C PHE A 222 23.56 34.18 -3.77
N GLU A 223 23.16 34.46 -5.01
CA GLU A 223 22.22 33.70 -5.83
C GLU A 223 22.97 33.11 -7.02
N GLY A 224 22.64 31.91 -7.49
CA GLY A 224 23.22 31.35 -8.70
C GLY A 224 22.56 30.05 -9.12
N GLU A 225 23.06 29.43 -10.18
CA GLU A 225 22.58 28.15 -10.69
C GLU A 225 23.72 27.13 -10.72
N THR A 226 23.44 25.84 -10.54
CA THR A 226 24.44 24.77 -10.73
C THR A 226 24.61 24.44 -12.21
N ASP A 227 25.74 23.82 -12.58
CA ASP A 227 25.95 23.34 -13.95
C ASP A 227 24.91 22.27 -14.36
N HIS A 228 24.60 22.20 -15.65
CA HIS A 228 23.64 21.22 -16.15
C HIS A 228 24.25 19.82 -16.26
N THR A 229 24.29 19.10 -15.14
CA THR A 229 24.74 17.70 -15.05
C THR A 229 23.53 16.76 -14.94
N GLN A 230 23.60 15.55 -15.50
CA GLN A 230 22.53 14.54 -15.35
C GLN A 230 21.11 15.07 -15.71
N PHE A 231 21.01 15.90 -16.75
CA PHE A 231 19.76 16.42 -17.32
C PHE A 231 18.94 17.34 -16.39
N HIS A 232 19.57 18.01 -15.43
CA HIS A 232 18.95 19.07 -14.63
C HIS A 232 20.01 20.01 -14.03
N SER A 233 19.54 21.11 -13.48
CA SER A 233 20.30 22.12 -12.73
C SER A 233 19.45 22.58 -11.56
N HIS A 234 20.05 23.24 -10.57
CA HIS A 234 19.34 23.81 -9.45
C HIS A 234 19.73 25.27 -9.25
N GLU A 235 18.74 26.12 -8.97
CA GLU A 235 19.00 27.43 -8.40
C GLU A 235 19.40 27.29 -6.92
N PHE A 236 20.29 28.15 -6.43
CA PHE A 236 20.68 28.20 -5.03
C PHE A 236 20.75 29.62 -4.51
N THR A 237 20.53 29.75 -3.20
CA THR A 237 20.71 30.99 -2.46
C THR A 237 21.58 30.72 -1.23
N LEU A 238 22.58 31.57 -1.02
CA LEU A 238 23.53 31.51 0.09
C LEU A 238 23.27 32.67 1.05
N ASP A 239 23.45 32.40 2.34
CA ASP A 239 23.46 33.43 3.37
C ASP A 239 24.74 34.30 3.34
N GLU A 240 24.82 35.29 4.23
CA GLU A 240 26.00 36.16 4.39
C GLU A 240 27.30 35.38 4.73
N ASN A 241 27.16 34.17 5.27
CA ASN A 241 28.29 33.29 5.61
C ASN A 241 28.73 32.43 4.42
N GLY A 242 28.05 32.53 3.28
CA GLY A 242 28.33 31.74 2.08
C GLY A 242 27.86 30.28 2.19
N ILE A 243 26.93 29.98 3.11
CA ILE A 243 26.37 28.63 3.28
C ILE A 243 24.89 28.68 2.87
N GLY A 244 24.48 27.69 2.08
CA GLY A 244 23.09 27.57 1.68
C GLY A 244 22.78 26.20 1.12
N ALA A 245 21.58 26.07 0.58
CA ALA A 245 21.16 24.88 -0.11
C ALA A 245 20.54 25.27 -1.45
N THR A 246 20.63 24.37 -2.42
CA THR A 246 19.87 24.52 -3.65
C THR A 246 18.37 24.39 -3.39
N GLU A 247 17.57 24.87 -4.33
CA GLU A 247 16.16 24.53 -4.39
C GLU A 247 15.97 23.01 -4.59
N MET A 248 14.78 22.54 -4.25
CA MET A 248 14.41 21.14 -4.42
C MET A 248 13.96 20.89 -5.85
N VAL A 249 14.79 20.22 -6.65
CA VAL A 249 14.45 19.79 -8.02
C VAL A 249 14.51 18.27 -8.05
N ARG A 250 13.52 17.61 -8.67
CA ARG A 250 13.45 16.14 -8.76
C ARG A 250 13.62 15.42 -7.40
N GLY A 251 13.05 16.00 -6.35
CA GLY A 251 13.02 15.42 -5.01
C GLY A 251 14.34 15.45 -4.22
N HIS A 252 15.38 16.15 -4.68
CA HIS A 252 16.62 16.35 -3.93
C HIS A 252 17.17 17.77 -4.04
N ARG A 253 18.16 18.07 -3.19
CA ARG A 253 18.88 19.34 -3.13
C ARG A 253 20.32 19.10 -2.70
N HIS A 254 21.19 20.05 -3.00
CA HIS A 254 22.60 20.02 -2.62
C HIS A 254 22.89 21.09 -1.56
N LEU A 255 23.81 20.80 -0.65
CA LEU A 255 24.38 21.83 0.21
C LEU A 255 25.44 22.58 -0.60
N VAL A 256 25.37 23.91 -0.64
CA VAL A 256 26.33 24.74 -1.36
C VAL A 256 27.09 25.57 -0.33
N THR A 257 28.41 25.46 -0.37
CA THR A 257 29.30 26.21 0.52
C THR A 257 30.29 27.02 -0.32
N ARG A 258 30.38 28.31 -0.05
CA ARG A 258 31.37 29.19 -0.66
C ARG A 258 32.61 29.23 0.21
N ASN A 259 33.73 28.80 -0.35
CA ASN A 259 35.01 28.78 0.33
C ASN A 259 35.61 30.20 0.42
N PRO A 260 36.53 30.46 1.37
CA PRO A 260 37.19 31.77 1.52
C PRO A 260 38.00 32.22 0.30
N ASP A 261 38.39 31.28 -0.57
CA ASP A 261 39.09 31.53 -1.82
C ASP A 261 38.16 31.96 -2.98
N GLY A 262 36.85 32.00 -2.74
CA GLY A 262 35.82 32.36 -3.71
C GLY A 262 35.33 31.19 -4.57
N SER A 263 35.82 29.96 -4.34
CA SER A 263 35.28 28.75 -4.99
C SER A 263 33.97 28.30 -4.33
N PHE A 264 33.13 27.58 -5.09
CA PHE A 264 31.89 27.00 -4.60
C PHE A 264 32.05 25.49 -4.54
N GLU A 265 31.69 24.91 -3.40
CA GLU A 265 31.65 23.47 -3.19
C GLU A 265 30.19 23.02 -3.09
N ILE A 266 29.80 22.09 -3.96
CA ILE A 266 28.47 21.51 -3.99
C ILE A 266 28.56 20.11 -3.38
N GLY A 267 27.85 19.90 -2.28
CA GLY A 267 27.81 18.63 -1.57
C GLY A 267 27.00 17.55 -2.30
N GLU A 268 26.94 16.36 -1.70
CA GLU A 268 26.16 15.24 -2.23
C GLU A 268 24.65 15.57 -2.29
N ALA A 269 23.94 14.93 -3.22
CA ALA A 269 22.48 15.04 -3.33
C ALA A 269 21.79 14.54 -2.05
N THR A 270 21.04 15.40 -1.38
CA THR A 270 20.28 15.08 -0.17
C THR A 270 18.78 15.17 -0.40
N GLY A 271 18.01 14.29 0.25
CA GLY A 271 16.54 14.37 0.26
C GLY A 271 15.79 13.45 -0.71
N ALA A 272 16.45 12.91 -1.75
CA ALA A 272 15.82 11.91 -2.66
C ALA A 272 15.51 10.60 -1.95
N LEU A 273 16.40 10.15 -1.06
CA LEU A 273 16.30 8.89 -0.35
C LEU A 273 15.99 9.12 1.13
N ARG A 274 14.73 9.40 1.40
CA ARG A 274 14.19 9.51 2.76
C ARG A 274 12.82 8.87 2.89
N ALA A 275 12.42 8.60 4.12
CA ALA A 275 11.10 8.12 4.45
C ALA A 275 10.39 9.16 5.31
N ARG A 276 9.58 10.01 4.68
CA ARG A 276 8.82 11.06 5.36
C ARG A 276 7.80 10.42 6.29
N VAL A 277 7.73 10.89 7.54
CA VAL A 277 6.69 10.47 8.50
C VAL A 277 5.58 11.51 8.47
N PRO A 278 4.50 11.31 7.71
CA PRO A 278 3.43 12.30 7.60
C PRO A 278 2.57 12.33 8.88
N SER A 279 2.21 13.54 9.30
CA SER A 279 1.18 13.81 10.30
C SER A 279 -0.04 14.38 9.59
N TYR A 280 -1.11 13.58 9.49
CA TYR A 280 -2.33 13.96 8.79
C TYR A 280 -3.31 14.67 9.72
N GLY A 281 -4.08 15.58 9.13
CA GLY A 281 -5.16 16.30 9.80
C GLY A 281 -6.54 15.83 9.33
N SER A 282 -7.58 16.17 10.10
CA SER A 282 -8.96 16.00 9.65
C SER A 282 -9.34 17.10 8.67
N LEU A 283 -9.91 16.73 7.52
CA LEU A 283 -10.30 17.65 6.46
C LEU A 283 -11.81 17.96 6.51
N VAL A 284 -12.15 19.25 6.46
CA VAL A 284 -13.51 19.75 6.26
C VAL A 284 -13.50 20.78 5.14
N PHE A 285 -14.56 20.82 4.33
CA PHE A 285 -14.70 21.78 3.24
C PHE A 285 -15.64 22.92 3.63
N ARG A 286 -15.44 24.09 3.04
CA ARG A 286 -16.42 25.17 3.00
C ARG A 286 -16.82 25.44 1.56
N ASP A 287 -18.10 25.68 1.36
CA ASP A 287 -18.63 26.07 0.06
C ASP A 287 -18.29 27.54 -0.28
N ARG A 288 -18.67 27.97 -1.49
CA ARG A 288 -18.49 29.36 -1.97
C ARG A 288 -19.09 30.43 -1.07
N SER A 289 -20.06 30.08 -0.24
CA SER A 289 -20.72 30.96 0.74
C SER A 289 -20.14 30.86 2.15
N GLY A 290 -19.11 30.01 2.36
CA GLY A 290 -18.45 29.82 3.65
C GLY A 290 -19.14 28.84 4.60
N HIS A 291 -20.20 28.15 4.14
CA HIS A 291 -20.87 27.13 4.95
C HIS A 291 -20.07 25.83 4.96
N LEU A 292 -20.00 25.17 6.13
CA LEU A 292 -19.30 23.91 6.31
C LEU A 292 -19.99 22.78 5.55
N GLN A 293 -19.19 21.98 4.86
CA GLN A 293 -19.59 20.80 4.09
C GLN A 293 -18.65 19.64 4.42
N GLU A 294 -19.20 18.43 4.54
CA GLU A 294 -18.40 17.22 4.74
C GLU A 294 -17.69 16.77 3.46
N LYS A 295 -18.14 17.22 2.29
CA LYS A 295 -17.58 16.89 0.98
C LYS A 295 -17.28 18.15 0.18
N GLY A 296 -16.16 18.15 -0.53
CA GLY A 296 -15.83 19.20 -1.49
C GLY A 296 -16.74 19.16 -2.71
N ILE A 297 -16.60 20.16 -3.58
CA ILE A 297 -17.35 20.28 -4.83
C ILE A 297 -17.01 19.09 -5.73
N ASP A 298 -18.03 18.53 -6.38
CA ASP A 298 -17.88 17.50 -7.40
C ASP A 298 -17.68 18.17 -8.78
N VAL A 299 -16.60 17.79 -9.47
CA VAL A 299 -16.27 18.24 -10.82
C VAL A 299 -16.52 17.16 -11.90
N GLY A 300 -17.21 16.06 -11.55
CA GLY A 300 -17.72 15.05 -12.48
C GLY A 300 -16.97 13.71 -12.44
N ASN A 301 -16.42 13.29 -13.58
CA ASN A 301 -15.90 11.91 -13.82
C ASN A 301 -14.85 11.42 -12.80
N GLU A 302 -14.23 12.32 -12.04
CA GLU A 302 -13.21 11.96 -11.04
C GLU A 302 -13.81 11.33 -9.77
N GLN A 303 -15.11 11.48 -9.53
CA GLN A 303 -15.82 10.87 -8.42
C GLN A 303 -16.27 9.42 -8.69
N MET A 304 -16.23 8.96 -9.96
CA MET A 304 -16.72 7.62 -10.33
C MET A 304 -15.90 6.46 -9.75
N SER A 305 -14.79 6.71 -9.05
CA SER A 305 -13.96 5.69 -8.39
C SER A 305 -14.53 5.23 -7.04
N GLY A 306 -15.86 5.20 -6.91
CA GLY A 306 -16.51 4.62 -5.74
C GLY A 306 -16.25 3.11 -5.64
N GLY A 307 -16.39 2.56 -4.44
CA GLY A 307 -16.20 1.12 -4.22
C GLY A 307 -16.45 0.70 -2.78
N TYR A 308 -16.65 -0.59 -2.56
CA TYR A 308 -16.92 -1.13 -1.22
C TYR A 308 -15.74 -1.04 -0.24
N GLY A 309 -14.53 -0.66 -0.68
CA GLY A 309 -13.36 -0.50 0.18
C GLY A 309 -13.12 -1.72 1.10
N SER A 310 -12.92 -1.51 2.40
CA SER A 310 -12.77 -2.58 3.40
C SER A 310 -14.07 -3.12 4.03
N ALA A 311 -15.25 -2.89 3.43
CA ALA A 311 -16.55 -3.35 3.96
C ALA A 311 -16.56 -4.84 4.34
N GLY A 312 -15.78 -5.68 3.64
CA GLY A 312 -15.56 -7.06 4.08
C GLY A 312 -16.85 -7.87 4.12
N ILE A 313 -17.10 -8.57 5.23
CA ILE A 313 -18.27 -9.46 5.34
C ILE A 313 -19.58 -8.67 5.44
N SER A 314 -19.57 -7.42 5.92
CA SER A 314 -20.79 -6.58 5.95
C SER A 314 -21.36 -6.34 4.55
N ARG A 315 -20.51 -6.38 3.51
CA ARG A 315 -20.91 -6.36 2.10
C ARG A 315 -21.65 -7.65 1.71
N LEU A 316 -21.15 -8.82 2.10
CA LEU A 316 -21.77 -10.12 1.78
C LEU A 316 -23.17 -10.26 2.39
N ILE A 317 -23.38 -9.72 3.58
CA ILE A 317 -24.67 -9.74 4.30
C ILE A 317 -25.57 -8.53 4.00
N GLY A 318 -25.18 -7.67 3.05
CA GLY A 318 -26.00 -6.53 2.60
C GLY A 318 -26.13 -5.37 3.58
N MET A 319 -25.27 -5.29 4.61
CA MET A 319 -25.29 -4.22 5.61
C MET A 319 -24.49 -2.99 5.19
N SER A 320 -23.49 -3.13 4.33
CA SER A 320 -22.74 -2.00 3.78
C SER A 320 -23.49 -1.34 2.61
N LYS A 321 -23.87 -0.06 2.77
CA LYS A 321 -24.44 0.78 1.71
C LYS A 321 -23.57 2.02 1.49
N GLY A 322 -23.14 2.26 0.25
CA GLY A 322 -22.38 3.45 -0.18
C GLY A 322 -20.89 3.23 -0.48
N SER A 323 -20.28 4.20 -1.18
CA SER A 323 -18.83 4.23 -1.47
C SER A 323 -18.04 4.42 -0.18
N ARG A 324 -16.96 3.65 -0.02
CA ARG A 324 -16.01 3.74 1.10
C ARG A 324 -14.62 4.21 0.66
N LYS A 325 -14.44 4.52 -0.62
CA LYS A 325 -13.20 5.11 -1.13
C LYS A 325 -13.27 6.63 -0.95
N ILE A 326 -12.18 7.23 -0.47
CA ILE A 326 -12.03 8.68 -0.44
C ILE A 326 -11.98 9.18 -1.88
N GLU A 327 -12.88 10.10 -2.19
CA GLU A 327 -12.91 10.86 -3.42
C GLU A 327 -12.22 12.22 -3.21
N HIS A 328 -11.68 12.81 -4.27
CA HIS A 328 -11.12 14.15 -4.20
C HIS A 328 -12.28 15.15 -4.05
N GLY A 329 -12.22 15.98 -3.01
CA GLY A 329 -13.11 17.12 -2.87
C GLY A 329 -12.45 18.37 -3.45
N TYR A 330 -13.18 19.14 -4.25
CA TYR A 330 -12.67 20.35 -4.86
C TYR A 330 -13.11 21.61 -4.13
N VAL A 331 -12.21 22.60 -4.07
CA VAL A 331 -12.50 23.95 -3.59
C VAL A 331 -12.43 24.92 -4.77
N GLU A 332 -13.53 25.64 -5.02
CA GLU A 332 -13.62 26.67 -6.06
C GLU A 332 -12.89 27.96 -5.65
N GLY A 333 -12.15 28.55 -6.59
CA GLY A 333 -11.51 29.85 -6.43
C GLY A 333 -12.41 31.02 -6.82
N GLY A 334 -12.14 32.18 -6.22
CA GLY A 334 -12.95 33.40 -6.38
C GLY A 334 -14.13 33.54 -5.42
N GLY A 335 -14.31 32.60 -4.49
CA GLY A 335 -15.32 32.63 -3.43
C GLY A 335 -14.74 32.48 -2.02
N LEU A 336 -15.61 32.27 -1.04
CA LEU A 336 -15.22 31.96 0.35
C LEU A 336 -14.91 30.47 0.57
N GLY A 337 -14.86 29.68 -0.50
CA GLY A 337 -14.56 28.25 -0.45
C GLY A 337 -13.18 28.00 0.14
N THR A 338 -13.10 27.09 1.09
CA THR A 338 -11.83 26.69 1.72
C THR A 338 -11.83 25.21 2.03
N ALA A 339 -10.64 24.68 2.23
CA ALA A 339 -10.45 23.41 2.89
C ALA A 339 -9.67 23.63 4.17
N GLU A 340 -10.21 23.13 5.28
CA GLU A 340 -9.67 23.29 6.61
C GLU A 340 -9.14 21.94 7.09
N TYR A 341 -7.82 21.87 7.28
CA TYR A 341 -7.12 20.72 7.84
C TYR A 341 -6.82 20.98 9.31
N THR A 342 -7.38 20.20 10.21
CA THR A 342 -7.05 20.30 11.65
C THR A 342 -6.06 19.22 12.02
N PHE A 343 -4.86 19.61 12.41
CA PHE A 343 -3.77 18.74 12.82
C PHE A 343 -3.72 18.67 14.34
N ALA A 344 -3.46 17.47 14.88
CA ALA A 344 -3.21 17.23 16.30
C ALA A 344 -1.70 17.07 16.58
N ASP A 345 -1.33 17.15 17.85
CA ASP A 345 0.05 17.01 18.34
C ASP A 345 1.04 17.97 17.67
N VAL A 346 0.65 19.24 17.53
CA VAL A 346 1.50 20.33 17.04
C VAL A 346 2.18 20.99 18.24
N THR A 347 3.35 20.47 18.63
CA THR A 347 4.09 20.93 19.81
C THR A 347 5.52 21.38 19.48
N PRO A 348 6.15 22.22 20.34
CA PRO A 348 7.53 22.65 20.15
C PRO A 348 8.54 21.50 20.08
N GLU A 349 8.33 20.40 20.81
CA GLU A 349 9.24 19.26 20.78
C GLU A 349 9.24 18.55 19.43
N ARG A 350 8.09 18.56 18.75
CA ARG A 350 7.89 17.90 17.46
C ARG A 350 8.29 18.81 16.29
N TYR A 351 8.25 20.12 16.50
CA TYR A 351 8.54 21.14 15.50
C TYR A 351 9.39 22.27 16.10
N PRO A 352 10.70 22.02 16.35
CA PRO A 352 11.54 22.94 17.11
C PRO A 352 11.84 24.25 16.37
N ASP A 353 12.03 24.19 15.04
CA ASP A 353 12.52 25.33 14.26
C ASP A 353 11.44 25.94 13.35
N MET A 354 10.67 25.10 12.65
CA MET A 354 9.63 25.49 11.68
C MET A 354 8.56 24.39 11.60
N ILE A 355 7.41 24.72 11.00
CA ILE A 355 6.36 23.75 10.67
C ILE A 355 6.51 23.33 9.19
N PRO A 356 7.17 22.20 8.89
CA PRO A 356 7.24 21.65 7.54
C PRO A 356 5.87 21.10 7.12
N ILE A 357 5.34 21.63 6.01
CA ILE A 357 4.10 21.19 5.39
C ILE A 357 4.37 20.76 3.95
N ASP A 358 3.89 19.57 3.58
CA ASP A 358 4.02 19.02 2.23
C ASP A 358 2.62 18.99 1.58
N LEU A 359 2.53 19.47 0.34
CA LEU A 359 1.29 19.65 -0.42
C LEU A 359 1.32 18.82 -1.70
N THR A 360 0.28 18.02 -1.91
CA THR A 360 0.00 17.31 -3.17
C THR A 360 -1.42 17.61 -3.60
N LEU A 361 -1.60 18.80 -4.16
CA LEU A 361 -2.89 19.34 -4.57
C LEU A 361 -3.10 19.06 -6.06
N ARG A 362 -4.33 18.74 -6.44
CA ARG A 362 -4.71 18.67 -7.86
C ARG A 362 -5.25 20.01 -8.29
N ALA A 363 -4.86 20.47 -9.46
CA ALA A 363 -5.47 21.63 -10.07
C ALA A 363 -6.44 21.17 -11.15
N TYR A 364 -7.69 21.60 -11.05
CA TYR A 364 -8.71 21.36 -12.06
C TYR A 364 -9.08 22.67 -12.72
N ARG A 365 -8.90 22.72 -14.05
CA ARG A 365 -9.19 23.89 -14.86
C ARG A 365 -10.51 23.77 -15.58
N SER A 366 -11.44 24.67 -15.26
CA SER A 366 -12.76 24.71 -15.92
C SER A 366 -12.70 25.24 -17.36
N TYR A 367 -11.70 26.08 -17.66
CA TYR A 367 -11.43 26.59 -19.01
C TYR A 367 -9.93 26.59 -19.32
N LYS A 368 -9.59 26.40 -20.60
CA LYS A 368 -8.21 26.47 -21.09
C LYS A 368 -7.81 27.95 -21.27
N GLY A 369 -7.28 28.55 -20.20
CA GLY A 369 -6.60 29.85 -20.23
C GLY A 369 -5.14 29.71 -20.63
N ASN A 370 -4.23 30.48 -19.99
CA ASN A 370 -2.79 30.26 -20.12
C ASN A 370 -2.40 28.98 -19.36
N ILE A 371 -2.01 27.94 -20.10
CA ILE A 371 -1.67 26.62 -19.56
C ILE A 371 -0.33 26.66 -18.80
N GLU A 372 0.59 27.56 -19.17
CA GLU A 372 1.91 27.68 -18.55
C GLU A 372 1.84 28.29 -17.14
N LYS A 373 0.83 29.13 -16.86
CA LYS A 373 0.64 29.69 -15.53
C LYS A 373 -0.06 28.67 -14.63
N GLY A 374 0.61 28.24 -13.56
CA GLY A 374 0.03 27.36 -12.53
C GLY A 374 -1.11 28.04 -11.75
N ILE A 375 -2.00 27.23 -11.15
CA ILE A 375 -3.11 27.74 -10.33
C ILE A 375 -2.56 28.21 -8.98
N ARG A 376 -2.95 29.41 -8.56
CA ARG A 376 -2.49 29.99 -7.28
C ARG A 376 -3.39 29.57 -6.14
N GLY A 377 -2.78 29.20 -5.03
CA GLY A 377 -3.42 28.95 -3.76
C GLY A 377 -2.85 29.82 -2.65
N SER A 378 -3.49 29.81 -1.49
CA SER A 378 -2.95 30.38 -0.25
C SER A 378 -3.10 29.43 0.91
N ILE A 379 -2.15 29.52 1.84
CA ILE A 379 -2.13 28.78 3.11
C ILE A 379 -2.27 29.78 4.24
N THR A 380 -3.19 29.52 5.15
CA THR A 380 -3.37 30.32 6.36
C THR A 380 -3.38 29.40 7.57
N MET A 381 -2.60 29.71 8.60
CA MET A 381 -2.68 29.00 9.88
C MET A 381 -3.69 29.70 10.78
N LYS A 382 -4.53 28.93 11.45
CA LYS A 382 -5.68 29.42 12.20
C LYS A 382 -5.83 28.63 13.50
N HIS A 383 -6.18 29.33 14.57
CA HIS A 383 -6.58 28.69 15.82
C HIS A 383 -7.90 27.93 15.62
N PRO A 384 -8.04 26.66 16.06
CA PRO A 384 -9.23 25.83 15.80
C PRO A 384 -10.56 26.47 16.23
N THR A 385 -10.59 27.14 17.39
CA THR A 385 -11.80 27.74 17.96
C THR A 385 -11.82 29.28 18.03
N LYS A 386 -10.66 29.93 18.27
CA LYS A 386 -10.56 31.39 18.39
C LYS A 386 -10.43 32.05 17.00
N PRO A 387 -10.90 33.29 16.81
CA PRO A 387 -10.78 34.02 15.54
C PRO A 387 -9.36 34.60 15.34
N ILE A 388 -8.34 33.78 15.55
CA ILE A 388 -6.93 34.14 15.40
C ILE A 388 -6.41 33.44 14.15
N GLU A 389 -5.85 34.18 13.21
CA GLU A 389 -5.34 33.65 11.94
C GLU A 389 -4.10 34.41 11.45
N SER A 390 -3.21 33.69 10.78
CA SER A 390 -2.02 34.27 10.15
C SER A 390 -2.34 35.01 8.85
N ASN A 391 -1.42 35.85 8.41
CA ASN A 391 -1.46 36.36 7.05
C ASN A 391 -1.36 35.19 6.03
N PRO A 392 -2.04 35.27 4.88
CA PRO A 392 -2.00 34.20 3.87
C PRO A 392 -0.64 34.11 3.19
N ILE A 393 -0.08 32.91 3.14
CA ILE A 393 1.13 32.59 2.39
C ILE A 393 0.70 32.07 1.01
N GLY A 394 0.95 32.88 -0.02
CA GLY A 394 0.63 32.53 -1.40
C GLY A 394 1.55 31.45 -1.96
N PHE A 395 1.02 30.58 -2.81
CA PHE A 395 1.80 29.59 -3.54
C PHE A 395 1.19 29.27 -4.90
N THR A 396 1.98 28.65 -5.77
CA THR A 396 1.52 28.15 -7.07
C THR A 396 1.53 26.63 -7.00
N VAL A 397 0.42 25.99 -7.40
CA VAL A 397 0.26 24.54 -7.34
C VAL A 397 1.19 23.86 -8.33
N ASN A 398 1.94 22.88 -7.83
CA ASN A 398 2.68 21.92 -8.62
C ASN A 398 1.89 20.60 -8.67
N GLU A 399 1.36 20.23 -9.83
CA GLU A 399 0.44 19.08 -9.98
C GLU A 399 1.14 17.72 -9.95
N TYR A 400 2.44 17.68 -10.27
CA TYR A 400 3.18 16.43 -10.49
C TYR A 400 4.22 16.13 -9.42
N GLU A 401 4.54 17.11 -8.57
CA GLU A 401 5.53 16.98 -7.51
C GLU A 401 4.93 17.34 -6.13
N VAL A 402 5.63 16.97 -5.06
CA VAL A 402 5.24 17.38 -3.71
C VAL A 402 5.82 18.76 -3.44
N ASP A 403 4.97 19.77 -3.31
CA ASP A 403 5.36 21.12 -2.94
C ASP A 403 5.62 21.19 -1.42
N GLN A 404 6.88 21.40 -1.04
CA GLN A 404 7.32 21.42 0.35
C GLN A 404 7.49 22.86 0.81
N LYS A 405 6.83 23.22 1.91
CA LYS A 405 6.94 24.55 2.50
C LYS A 405 7.34 24.45 3.96
N MET A 406 8.12 25.43 4.38
CA MET A 406 8.47 25.61 5.79
C MET A 406 7.71 26.82 6.30
N LEU A 407 6.72 26.61 7.16
CA LEU A 407 5.98 27.71 7.76
C LEU A 407 6.77 28.20 8.99
N PRO A 408 7.04 29.51 9.11
CA PRO A 408 7.78 30.03 10.25
C PRO A 408 6.95 29.94 11.54
N LEU A 409 7.63 29.89 12.68
CA LEU A 409 6.98 29.84 14.01
C LEU A 409 6.45 31.19 14.47
N GLU A 410 6.97 32.27 13.91
CA GLU A 410 6.52 33.64 14.16
C GLU A 410 6.10 34.29 12.84
N MET A 411 4.91 34.86 12.82
CA MET A 411 4.40 35.56 11.64
C MET A 411 3.34 36.59 11.98
N GLU A 412 3.22 37.59 11.12
CA GLU A 412 2.15 38.57 11.23
C GLU A 412 0.79 37.91 10.97
N GLY A 413 -0.19 38.27 11.77
CA GLY A 413 -1.57 37.83 11.62
C GLY A 413 -2.54 38.71 12.40
N SER A 414 -3.80 38.30 12.43
CA SER A 414 -4.88 38.97 13.13
C SER A 414 -5.30 38.15 14.34
N ASP A 415 -5.46 38.80 15.49
CA ASP A 415 -6.07 38.20 16.69
C ASP A 415 -7.61 38.33 16.72
N GLY A 416 -8.19 38.75 15.59
CA GLY A 416 -9.61 39.05 15.42
C GLY A 416 -9.95 40.54 15.57
N THR A 417 -9.05 41.34 16.15
CA THR A 417 -9.28 42.79 16.33
C THR A 417 -8.10 43.64 15.85
N ASN A 418 -6.86 43.18 16.06
CA ASN A 418 -5.64 43.89 15.69
C ASN A 418 -4.67 42.98 14.92
N ALA A 419 -3.91 43.58 14.01
CA ALA A 419 -2.78 42.93 13.38
C ALA A 419 -1.58 42.95 14.34
N ARG A 420 -0.97 41.79 14.62
CA ARG A 420 0.24 41.65 15.43
C ARG A 420 1.08 40.46 15.00
N MET A 421 2.31 40.39 15.51
CA MET A 421 3.11 39.17 15.42
C MET A 421 2.46 38.08 16.29
N LEU A 422 2.22 36.92 15.69
CA LEU A 422 1.67 35.73 16.32
C LEU A 422 2.76 34.67 16.45
N ASN A 423 2.79 33.98 17.58
CA ASN A 423 3.58 32.76 17.74
C ASN A 423 2.68 31.53 17.49
N VAL A 424 3.15 30.58 16.69
CA VAL A 424 2.37 29.39 16.32
C VAL A 424 1.89 28.62 17.55
N PHE A 425 2.77 28.34 18.51
CA PHE A 425 2.44 27.50 19.66
C PHE A 425 1.64 28.23 20.75
N GLU A 426 1.83 29.54 20.89
CA GLU A 426 1.12 30.32 21.92
C GLU A 426 -0.25 30.81 21.44
N ASP A 427 -0.36 31.19 20.15
CA ASP A 427 -1.54 31.90 19.62
C ASP A 427 -2.39 31.06 18.66
N LEU A 428 -1.79 30.16 17.88
CA LEU A 428 -2.47 29.41 16.81
C LEU A 428 -2.77 27.94 17.16
N VAL A 429 -2.10 27.40 18.18
CA VAL A 429 -2.33 26.05 18.71
C VAL A 429 -3.26 26.12 19.93
N ASP A 430 -4.22 25.20 20.01
CA ASP A 430 -5.11 25.10 21.17
C ASP A 430 -4.45 24.38 22.37
N GLU A 431 -5.13 24.37 23.52
CA GLU A 431 -4.62 23.70 24.75
C GLU A 431 -4.40 22.18 24.59
N ASN A 432 -4.99 21.57 23.55
CA ASN A 432 -4.84 20.15 23.24
C ASN A 432 -3.76 19.90 22.18
N GLY A 433 -3.05 20.92 21.72
CA GLY A 433 -2.03 20.80 20.68
C GLY A 433 -2.59 20.77 19.24
N ASN A 434 -3.81 21.26 19.01
CA ASN A 434 -4.42 21.28 17.68
C ASN A 434 -4.22 22.61 16.96
N MET A 435 -3.96 22.55 15.66
CA MET A 435 -3.84 23.72 14.77
C MET A 435 -4.62 23.48 13.49
N THR A 436 -5.31 24.50 12.98
CA THR A 436 -6.02 24.43 11.70
C THR A 436 -5.21 25.12 10.60
N VAL A 437 -5.01 24.44 9.48
CA VAL A 437 -4.44 25.01 8.26
C VAL A 437 -5.54 25.12 7.22
N VAL A 438 -5.71 26.32 6.68
CA VAL A 438 -6.73 26.65 5.69
C VAL A 438 -6.07 26.79 4.34
N ILE A 439 -6.56 26.03 3.35
CA ILE A 439 -6.14 26.15 1.95
C ILE A 439 -7.28 26.76 1.15
N ARG A 440 -6.93 27.76 0.34
CA ARG A 440 -7.87 28.45 -0.56
C ARG A 440 -7.33 28.50 -1.98
N CYS A 441 -8.21 28.37 -2.97
CA CYS A 441 -7.91 28.66 -4.37
C CYS A 441 -8.08 30.16 -4.63
N LEU A 442 -7.05 30.82 -5.17
CA LEU A 442 -7.07 32.26 -5.41
C LEU A 442 -7.57 32.63 -6.81
N ASP A 443 -7.46 31.72 -7.78
CA ASP A 443 -7.85 32.00 -9.15
C ASP A 443 -9.33 31.70 -9.39
N ASP A 444 -10.07 32.70 -9.89
CA ASP A 444 -11.51 32.64 -10.12
C ASP A 444 -11.90 31.51 -11.10
N ALA A 445 -12.97 30.79 -10.74
CA ALA A 445 -13.53 29.67 -11.52
C ALA A 445 -12.53 28.52 -11.79
N GLN A 446 -11.40 28.48 -11.08
CA GLN A 446 -10.50 27.34 -11.02
C GLN A 446 -10.75 26.53 -9.74
N TYR A 447 -10.27 25.29 -9.69
CA TYR A 447 -10.56 24.39 -8.57
C TYR A 447 -9.30 23.70 -8.06
N LEU A 448 -9.18 23.59 -6.73
CA LEU A 448 -8.14 22.79 -6.07
C LEU A 448 -8.75 21.52 -5.49
N GLY A 449 -8.32 20.38 -6.03
CA GLY A 449 -8.72 19.05 -5.60
C GLY A 449 -7.82 18.52 -4.51
N MET A 450 -8.44 18.02 -3.45
CA MET A 450 -7.69 17.53 -2.30
C MET A 450 -8.41 16.41 -1.55
N THR A 451 -7.61 15.67 -0.79
CA THR A 451 -8.02 14.58 0.09
C THR A 451 -7.42 14.81 1.48
N PRO A 452 -7.85 14.07 2.52
CA PRO A 452 -7.21 14.12 3.83
C PRO A 452 -5.69 13.86 3.79
N ALA A 453 -5.21 13.13 2.76
CA ALA A 453 -3.80 12.82 2.59
C ALA A 453 -3.03 13.83 1.73
N SER A 454 -3.72 14.78 1.09
CA SER A 454 -3.10 15.75 0.17
C SER A 454 -2.24 16.79 0.88
N VAL A 455 -2.46 16.98 2.18
CA VAL A 455 -1.80 18.00 3.00
C VAL A 455 -1.43 17.35 4.32
N TYR A 456 -0.15 17.36 4.65
CA TYR A 456 0.34 16.78 5.90
C TYR A 456 1.53 17.56 6.44
N LEU A 457 1.68 17.53 7.76
CA LEU A 457 2.86 18.06 8.43
C LEU A 457 3.94 16.97 8.48
N ARG A 458 5.21 17.36 8.43
CA ARG A 458 6.34 16.41 8.40
C ARG A 458 7.25 16.56 9.64
N PRO A 459 6.86 15.98 10.79
CA PRO A 459 7.62 16.10 12.03
C PRO A 459 9.03 15.50 12.01
N THR A 460 9.24 14.42 11.25
CA THR A 460 10.53 13.74 11.18
C THR A 460 10.66 12.95 9.88
N ASP A 461 11.91 12.70 9.48
CA ASP A 461 12.25 11.78 8.40
C ASP A 461 12.95 10.53 8.99
N HIS A 462 12.62 9.36 8.47
CA HIS A 462 13.30 8.10 8.76
C HIS A 462 14.30 7.73 7.66
N ALA A 463 15.27 6.89 8.02
CA ALA A 463 16.28 6.40 7.09
C ALA A 463 15.64 5.54 5.98
N PHE A 464 16.01 5.83 4.73
CA PHE A 464 15.55 5.07 3.56
C PHE A 464 15.79 3.56 3.68
N ALA A 465 16.97 3.14 4.16
CA ALA A 465 17.31 1.73 4.31
C ALA A 465 16.32 0.97 5.23
N TRP A 466 15.87 1.62 6.30
CA TRP A 466 14.89 1.02 7.21
C TRP A 466 13.52 0.90 6.55
N ASN A 467 13.09 1.93 5.82
CA ASN A 467 11.83 1.90 5.10
C ASN A 467 11.83 0.86 3.95
N LEU A 468 12.94 0.76 3.22
CA LEU A 468 13.15 -0.28 2.23
C LEU A 468 13.06 -1.67 2.87
N THR A 469 13.67 -1.87 4.04
CA THR A 469 13.56 -3.13 4.80
C THR A 469 12.11 -3.46 5.14
N LYS A 470 11.30 -2.49 5.58
CA LYS A 470 9.85 -2.69 5.82
C LYS A 470 9.12 -3.12 4.54
N ALA A 471 9.45 -2.56 3.39
CA ALA A 471 8.88 -2.97 2.10
C ALA A 471 9.23 -4.44 1.77
N TYR A 472 10.48 -4.86 2.00
CA TYR A 472 10.90 -6.26 1.83
C TYR A 472 10.22 -7.21 2.82
N ILE A 473 9.93 -6.77 4.05
CA ILE A 473 9.12 -7.54 5.00
C ILE A 473 7.69 -7.74 4.46
N SER A 474 7.08 -6.72 3.85
CA SER A 474 5.77 -6.88 3.20
C SER A 474 5.81 -7.92 2.07
N ILE A 475 6.84 -7.91 1.22
CA ILE A 475 7.03 -8.92 0.16
C ILE A 475 7.21 -10.32 0.78
N TRP A 476 7.98 -10.44 1.86
CA TRP A 476 8.17 -11.70 2.59
C TRP A 476 6.86 -12.24 3.16
N LEU A 477 6.00 -11.38 3.71
CA LEU A 477 4.67 -11.77 4.21
C LEU A 477 3.75 -12.26 3.08
N GLN A 478 3.78 -11.62 1.92
CA GLN A 478 3.04 -12.09 0.73
C GLN A 478 3.55 -13.47 0.28
N MET A 479 4.88 -13.65 0.24
CA MET A 479 5.52 -14.91 -0.10
C MET A 479 5.12 -16.05 0.83
N ILE A 480 5.10 -15.82 2.14
CA ILE A 480 4.65 -16.79 3.15
C ILE A 480 3.21 -17.20 2.89
N MET A 481 2.37 -16.25 2.56
CA MET A 481 0.95 -16.51 2.32
C MET A 481 0.75 -17.38 1.08
N VAL A 482 1.40 -17.06 -0.03
CA VAL A 482 1.37 -17.89 -1.24
C VAL A 482 1.93 -19.28 -0.96
N THR A 483 3.02 -19.36 -0.20
CA THR A 483 3.62 -20.63 0.23
C THR A 483 2.65 -21.45 1.05
N ALA A 484 1.89 -20.84 1.96
CA ALA A 484 0.94 -21.55 2.81
C ALA A 484 -0.20 -22.16 1.98
N PHE A 485 -0.78 -21.40 1.03
CA PHE A 485 -1.77 -21.92 0.10
C PHE A 485 -1.21 -23.02 -0.81
N GLY A 486 0.01 -22.85 -1.33
CA GLY A 486 0.63 -23.87 -2.16
C GLY A 486 0.95 -25.15 -1.40
N VAL A 487 1.45 -25.06 -0.16
CA VAL A 487 1.62 -26.24 0.71
C VAL A 487 0.27 -26.91 0.98
N MET A 488 -0.78 -26.13 1.25
CA MET A 488 -2.13 -26.64 1.48
C MET A 488 -2.67 -27.44 0.29
N PHE A 489 -2.66 -26.86 -0.91
CA PHE A 489 -3.10 -27.57 -2.12
C PHE A 489 -2.24 -28.80 -2.41
N SER A 490 -0.94 -28.73 -2.15
CA SER A 490 0.00 -29.83 -2.36
C SER A 490 -0.25 -31.06 -1.45
N THR A 491 -1.06 -30.92 -0.39
CA THR A 491 -1.42 -32.04 0.51
C THR A 491 -2.40 -33.04 -0.11
N PHE A 492 -3.23 -32.60 -1.06
CA PHE A 492 -4.29 -33.42 -1.67
C PHE A 492 -4.31 -33.39 -3.21
N LEU A 493 -3.63 -32.46 -3.86
CA LEU A 493 -3.54 -32.37 -5.33
C LEU A 493 -2.19 -32.89 -5.84
N THR A 494 -2.13 -33.18 -7.14
CA THR A 494 -0.85 -33.43 -7.84
C THR A 494 -0.09 -32.12 -8.03
N GLY A 495 1.22 -32.17 -8.25
CA GLY A 495 2.06 -30.96 -8.41
C GLY A 495 1.52 -29.94 -9.42
N PRO A 496 1.20 -30.33 -10.67
CA PRO A 496 0.65 -29.40 -11.66
C PRO A 496 -0.72 -28.83 -11.26
N VAL A 497 -1.60 -29.63 -10.67
CA VAL A 497 -2.94 -29.18 -10.27
C VAL A 497 -2.86 -28.26 -9.05
N ALA A 498 -1.98 -28.55 -8.10
CA ALA A 498 -1.70 -27.69 -6.95
C ALA A 498 -1.15 -26.33 -7.39
N MET A 499 -0.28 -26.32 -8.42
CA MET A 499 0.27 -25.08 -8.98
C MET A 499 -0.84 -24.21 -9.57
N VAL A 500 -1.69 -24.79 -10.43
CA VAL A 500 -2.81 -24.05 -11.05
C VAL A 500 -3.78 -23.54 -9.99
N ALA A 501 -4.14 -24.35 -8.99
CA ALA A 501 -5.00 -23.94 -7.90
C ALA A 501 -4.41 -22.77 -7.08
N THR A 502 -3.10 -22.83 -6.80
CA THR A 502 -2.38 -21.75 -6.11
C THR A 502 -2.33 -20.50 -6.97
N ALA A 503 -2.06 -20.63 -8.27
CA ALA A 503 -2.04 -19.52 -9.22
C ALA A 503 -3.40 -18.81 -9.29
N VAL A 504 -4.50 -19.57 -9.38
CA VAL A 504 -5.87 -19.02 -9.38
C VAL A 504 -6.15 -18.28 -8.08
N CYS A 505 -5.75 -18.82 -6.92
CA CYS A 505 -5.93 -18.13 -5.63
C CYS A 505 -5.14 -16.82 -5.57
N VAL A 506 -3.90 -16.80 -6.09
CA VAL A 506 -3.08 -15.58 -6.17
C VAL A 506 -3.74 -14.56 -7.10
N LEU A 507 -4.16 -14.96 -8.30
CA LEU A 507 -4.82 -14.08 -9.29
C LEU A 507 -6.14 -13.50 -8.78
N LEU A 508 -6.97 -14.31 -8.10
CA LEU A 508 -8.18 -13.84 -7.45
C LEU A 508 -7.86 -12.87 -6.31
N GLY A 509 -6.80 -13.13 -5.53
CA GLY A 509 -6.32 -12.22 -4.50
C GLY A 509 -5.89 -10.86 -5.07
N PHE A 510 -5.16 -10.84 -6.19
CA PHE A 510 -4.81 -9.63 -6.94
C PHE A 510 -6.02 -8.91 -7.54
N SER A 511 -7.06 -9.65 -7.94
CA SER A 511 -8.26 -9.08 -8.55
C SER A 511 -9.35 -8.72 -7.53
N ALA A 512 -9.13 -8.97 -6.23
CA ALA A 512 -10.14 -8.84 -5.19
C ALA A 512 -10.74 -7.43 -5.15
N GLU A 513 -9.91 -6.38 -5.19
CA GLU A 513 -10.40 -5.00 -5.17
C GLU A 513 -11.24 -4.66 -6.41
N GLN A 514 -10.84 -5.15 -7.58
CA GLN A 514 -11.60 -4.95 -8.81
C GLN A 514 -12.96 -5.64 -8.73
N ILE A 515 -13.02 -6.88 -8.21
CA ILE A 515 -14.28 -7.62 -8.00
C ILE A 515 -15.19 -6.83 -7.05
N TYR A 516 -14.65 -6.24 -5.99
CA TYR A 516 -15.41 -5.43 -5.03
C TYR A 516 -15.97 -4.15 -5.66
N ASN A 517 -15.20 -3.49 -6.53
CA ASN A 517 -15.65 -2.28 -7.22
C ASN A 517 -16.71 -2.64 -8.27
N THR A 518 -16.50 -3.70 -9.06
CA THR A 518 -17.51 -4.19 -10.03
C THR A 518 -18.83 -4.54 -9.33
N ARG A 519 -18.78 -5.23 -8.18
CA ARG A 519 -19.98 -5.50 -7.37
C ARG A 519 -20.67 -4.20 -6.94
N TYR A 520 -19.90 -3.21 -6.47
CA TYR A 520 -20.44 -1.90 -6.08
C TYR A 520 -21.18 -1.23 -7.24
N HIS A 521 -20.60 -1.19 -8.44
CA HIS A 521 -21.23 -0.59 -9.61
C HIS A 521 -22.52 -1.30 -10.03
N ILE A 522 -22.56 -2.64 -9.91
CA ILE A 522 -23.77 -3.43 -10.14
C ILE A 522 -24.85 -3.06 -9.11
N ASP A 523 -24.50 -2.96 -7.83
CA ASP A 523 -25.46 -2.71 -6.73
C ASP A 523 -26.08 -1.30 -6.80
N ILE A 524 -25.35 -0.30 -7.33
CA ILE A 524 -25.87 1.06 -7.54
C ILE A 524 -26.45 1.29 -8.96
N GLY A 525 -26.42 0.27 -9.82
CA GLY A 525 -26.94 0.35 -11.19
C GLY A 525 -26.16 1.27 -12.13
N GLN A 526 -24.87 1.53 -11.87
CA GLN A 526 -24.02 2.33 -12.75
C GLN A 526 -23.36 1.45 -13.83
N ASN A 527 -23.35 1.93 -15.08
CA ASN A 527 -22.65 1.24 -16.17
C ASN A 527 -21.13 1.51 -16.04
N ALA A 528 -20.39 0.51 -15.59
CA ALA A 528 -18.93 0.56 -15.44
C ALA A 528 -18.29 -0.77 -15.89
N GLY A 529 -18.56 -1.18 -17.14
CA GLY A 529 -18.01 -2.39 -17.75
C GLY A 529 -18.69 -3.72 -17.36
N GLY A 530 -19.42 -3.77 -16.24
CA GLY A 530 -20.20 -4.94 -15.82
C GLY A 530 -19.35 -6.14 -15.41
N GLY A 531 -19.90 -7.34 -15.53
CA GLY A 531 -19.20 -8.59 -15.21
C GLY A 531 -18.39 -9.16 -16.38
N PRO A 532 -17.86 -10.39 -16.24
CA PRO A 532 -16.97 -10.98 -17.23
C PRO A 532 -17.62 -11.18 -18.61
N ILE A 533 -18.89 -11.57 -18.69
CA ILE A 533 -19.58 -11.82 -19.96
C ILE A 533 -19.84 -10.50 -20.68
N GLU A 534 -20.36 -9.50 -19.96
CA GLU A 534 -20.55 -8.14 -20.47
C GLU A 534 -19.22 -7.57 -20.99
N SER A 535 -18.12 -7.75 -20.23
CA SER A 535 -16.79 -7.31 -20.65
C SER A 535 -16.33 -7.96 -21.95
N VAL A 536 -16.55 -9.27 -22.14
CA VAL A 536 -16.20 -9.97 -23.38
C VAL A 536 -17.05 -9.47 -24.55
N VAL A 537 -18.35 -9.26 -24.35
CA VAL A 537 -19.25 -8.73 -25.40
C VAL A 537 -18.82 -7.32 -25.81
N ARG A 538 -18.52 -6.45 -24.83
CA ARG A 538 -18.03 -5.09 -25.07
C ARG A 538 -16.69 -5.08 -25.79
N LEU A 539 -15.76 -5.95 -25.40
CA LEU A 539 -14.48 -6.11 -26.09
C LEU A 539 -14.66 -6.51 -27.56
N ALA A 540 -15.56 -7.46 -27.83
CA ALA A 540 -15.86 -7.91 -29.18
C ALA A 540 -16.52 -6.81 -30.04
N LYS A 541 -17.37 -5.99 -29.43
CA LYS A 541 -18.05 -4.86 -30.09
C LYS A 541 -17.25 -3.55 -30.10
N GLN A 542 -16.16 -3.49 -29.34
CA GLN A 542 -15.40 -2.26 -29.06
C GLN A 542 -16.24 -1.15 -28.39
N ASP A 543 -17.23 -1.55 -27.58
CA ASP A 543 -18.07 -0.62 -26.83
C ASP A 543 -17.30 -0.04 -25.64
N ALA A 544 -17.51 1.26 -25.37
CA ALA A 544 -16.99 1.88 -24.16
C ALA A 544 -17.59 1.26 -22.89
N MET A 545 -16.82 1.22 -21.79
CA MET A 545 -17.29 0.62 -20.53
C MET A 545 -18.40 1.41 -19.84
N THR A 546 -18.47 2.72 -20.08
CA THR A 546 -19.40 3.66 -19.43
C THR A 546 -20.73 3.79 -20.16
N THR A 547 -20.81 3.32 -21.40
CA THR A 547 -22.03 3.37 -22.20
C THR A 547 -22.96 2.20 -21.86
N GLN A 548 -24.23 2.34 -22.19
CA GLN A 548 -25.16 1.22 -22.10
C GLN A 548 -24.73 0.10 -23.05
N LEU A 549 -24.97 -1.15 -22.66
CA LEU A 549 -24.63 -2.31 -23.47
C LEU A 549 -25.49 -2.29 -24.74
N ASP A 550 -24.85 -2.23 -25.91
CA ASP A 550 -25.53 -2.16 -27.20
C ASP A 550 -26.02 -3.55 -27.64
N VAL A 551 -27.00 -4.12 -26.94
CA VAL A 551 -27.68 -5.36 -27.34
C VAL A 551 -29.18 -5.24 -27.09
N ASP A 552 -29.97 -6.16 -27.66
CA ASP A 552 -31.40 -6.17 -27.39
C ASP A 552 -31.69 -6.31 -25.89
N SER A 553 -32.79 -5.74 -25.44
CA SER A 553 -33.13 -5.63 -24.01
C SER A 553 -33.18 -6.98 -23.28
N VAL A 554 -33.57 -8.06 -23.97
CA VAL A 554 -33.67 -9.40 -23.39
C VAL A 554 -32.26 -9.96 -23.20
N THR A 555 -31.42 -9.91 -24.24
CA THR A 555 -30.01 -10.32 -24.17
C THR A 555 -29.25 -9.52 -23.12
N ALA A 556 -29.47 -8.20 -23.03
CA ALA A 556 -28.84 -7.34 -22.02
C ALA A 556 -29.20 -7.79 -20.60
N THR A 557 -30.48 -8.10 -20.36
CA THR A 557 -30.97 -8.54 -19.04
C THR A 557 -30.39 -9.89 -18.66
N VAL A 558 -30.34 -10.85 -19.60
CA VAL A 558 -29.75 -12.17 -19.37
C VAL A 558 -28.26 -12.05 -19.03
N ILE A 559 -27.50 -11.29 -19.83
CA ILE A 559 -26.06 -11.06 -19.59
C ILE A 559 -25.84 -10.47 -18.20
N LYS A 560 -26.53 -9.37 -17.87
CA LYS A 560 -26.39 -8.69 -16.57
C LYS A 560 -26.75 -9.59 -15.39
N THR A 561 -27.78 -10.44 -15.53
CA THR A 561 -28.22 -11.35 -14.47
C THR A 561 -27.18 -12.46 -14.24
N VAL A 562 -26.66 -13.06 -15.32
CA VAL A 562 -25.62 -14.09 -15.22
C VAL A 562 -24.34 -13.49 -14.65
N ASP A 563 -23.95 -12.30 -15.12
CA ASP A 563 -22.77 -11.60 -14.61
C ASP A 563 -22.90 -11.23 -13.14
N ALA A 564 -24.08 -10.77 -12.69
CA ALA A 564 -24.33 -10.55 -11.28
C ALA A 564 -24.12 -11.86 -10.49
N GLY A 565 -24.65 -12.99 -10.95
CA GLY A 565 -24.41 -14.30 -10.31
C GLY A 565 -22.93 -14.67 -10.22
N ILE A 566 -22.16 -14.45 -11.30
CA ILE A 566 -20.71 -14.70 -11.34
C ILE A 566 -19.98 -13.77 -10.38
N VAL A 567 -20.22 -12.46 -10.43
CA VAL A 567 -19.55 -11.45 -9.60
C VAL A 567 -19.86 -11.66 -8.12
N TYR A 568 -21.10 -11.99 -7.76
CA TYR A 568 -21.46 -12.31 -6.38
C TYR A 568 -20.72 -13.56 -5.86
N THR A 569 -20.58 -14.58 -6.70
CA THR A 569 -19.81 -15.79 -6.36
C THR A 569 -18.32 -15.49 -6.22
N LEU A 570 -17.75 -14.74 -7.16
CA LEU A 570 -16.36 -14.30 -7.13
C LEU A 570 -16.08 -13.41 -5.93
N ASP A 571 -17.01 -12.54 -5.53
CA ASP A 571 -16.88 -11.70 -4.34
C ASP A 571 -16.82 -12.54 -3.05
N ALA A 572 -17.66 -13.56 -2.94
CA ALA A 572 -17.62 -14.50 -1.82
C ALA A 572 -16.28 -15.23 -1.75
N LEU A 573 -15.76 -15.71 -2.89
CA LEU A 573 -14.46 -16.37 -2.98
C LEU A 573 -13.30 -15.40 -2.69
N ALA A 574 -13.31 -14.21 -3.28
CA ALA A 574 -12.28 -13.19 -3.08
C ALA A 574 -12.23 -12.69 -1.62
N THR A 575 -13.38 -12.64 -0.94
CA THR A 575 -13.44 -12.31 0.50
C THR A 575 -12.78 -13.39 1.37
N SER A 576 -12.76 -14.64 0.90
CA SER A 576 -12.07 -15.76 1.58
C SER A 576 -10.56 -15.80 1.32
N LEU A 577 -10.09 -15.01 0.35
CA LEU A 577 -8.70 -14.95 -0.10
C LEU A 577 -8.04 -13.67 0.40
N PRO A 578 -6.70 -13.66 0.51
CA PRO A 578 -6.00 -12.46 0.91
C PRO A 578 -6.10 -11.35 -0.13
N ASN A 579 -6.28 -10.13 0.35
CA ASN A 579 -6.20 -8.91 -0.47
C ASN A 579 -4.73 -8.57 -0.72
N LEU A 580 -4.15 -9.21 -1.74
CA LEU A 580 -2.76 -8.99 -2.17
C LEU A 580 -2.49 -7.54 -2.65
N PRO A 581 -3.40 -6.85 -3.37
CA PRO A 581 -3.18 -5.48 -3.84
C PRO A 581 -2.79 -4.53 -2.71
N LYS A 582 -3.43 -4.62 -1.55
CA LYS A 582 -3.07 -3.79 -0.38
C LYS A 582 -1.65 -4.06 0.13
N MET A 583 -1.19 -5.30 0.09
CA MET A 583 0.17 -5.65 0.49
C MET A 583 1.19 -5.21 -0.57
N VAL A 584 0.86 -5.35 -1.85
CA VAL A 584 1.69 -4.93 -2.99
C VAL A 584 1.86 -3.41 -3.00
N ASN A 585 0.77 -2.66 -2.78
CA ASN A 585 0.76 -1.20 -2.68
C ASN A 585 1.60 -0.67 -1.50
N THR A 586 2.05 -1.52 -0.58
CA THR A 586 3.02 -1.11 0.46
C THR A 586 4.35 -0.66 -0.15
N ALA A 587 4.73 -1.21 -1.31
CA ALA A 587 5.90 -0.76 -2.07
C ALA A 587 5.77 0.70 -2.55
N GLU A 588 4.55 1.16 -2.81
CA GLU A 588 4.28 2.54 -3.28
C GLU A 588 4.62 3.59 -2.22
N TYR A 589 4.50 3.25 -0.92
CA TYR A 589 4.95 4.13 0.16
C TYR A 589 6.45 4.38 0.08
N ALA A 590 7.23 3.31 0.00
CA ALA A 590 8.68 3.40 -0.11
C ALA A 590 9.11 4.12 -1.41
N ALA A 591 8.43 3.85 -2.53
CA ALA A 591 8.70 4.51 -3.79
C ALA A 591 8.34 5.99 -3.79
N SER A 592 7.26 6.38 -3.12
CA SER A 592 6.82 7.78 -3.00
C SER A 592 7.55 8.53 -1.87
N GLY A 593 8.56 7.93 -1.23
CA GLY A 593 9.32 8.54 -0.14
C GLY A 593 8.53 8.74 1.16
N PHE A 594 7.51 7.92 1.41
CA PHE A 594 6.74 7.88 2.66
C PHE A 594 7.16 6.70 3.53
N ASP A 595 7.21 6.90 4.85
CA ASP A 595 7.45 5.82 5.80
C ASP A 595 6.28 4.82 5.82
N ILE A 596 6.63 3.54 5.75
CA ILE A 596 5.68 2.46 5.97
C ILE A 596 5.37 2.40 7.47
N PHE A 597 4.13 2.73 7.82
CA PHE A 597 3.67 2.73 9.21
C PHE A 597 3.84 1.36 9.86
N GLY A 598 4.35 1.34 11.10
CA GLY A 598 4.46 0.10 11.88
C GLY A 598 3.10 -0.59 12.08
N ALA A 599 2.04 0.19 12.24
CA ALA A 599 0.66 -0.32 12.31
C ALA A 599 0.26 -1.06 11.02
N LEU A 600 0.59 -0.52 9.84
CA LEU A 600 0.30 -1.16 8.55
C LEU A 600 1.02 -2.51 8.43
N LEU A 601 2.30 -2.58 8.81
CA LEU A 601 3.07 -3.82 8.79
C LEU A 601 2.54 -4.86 9.79
N ALA A 602 2.09 -4.42 10.96
CA ALA A 602 1.45 -5.28 11.95
C ALA A 602 0.14 -5.89 11.43
N ARG A 603 -0.67 -5.12 10.69
CA ARG A 603 -1.89 -5.63 10.03
C ARG A 603 -1.57 -6.72 9.03
N HIS A 604 -0.59 -6.47 8.17
CA HIS A 604 -0.13 -7.45 7.19
C HIS A 604 0.33 -8.72 7.87
N THR A 605 1.06 -8.60 8.98
CA THR A 605 1.56 -9.74 9.76
C THR A 605 0.42 -10.58 10.34
N VAL A 606 -0.57 -9.93 10.97
CA VAL A 606 -1.74 -10.61 11.56
C VAL A 606 -2.62 -11.24 10.48
N ALA A 607 -2.84 -10.54 9.35
CA ALA A 607 -3.57 -11.07 8.22
C ALA A 607 -2.87 -12.32 7.65
N THR A 608 -1.57 -12.24 7.37
CA THR A 608 -0.77 -13.39 6.91
C THR A 608 -0.84 -14.54 7.90
N PHE A 609 -0.69 -14.29 9.20
CA PHE A 609 -0.80 -15.33 10.22
C PHE A 609 -2.18 -16.01 10.21
N GLY A 610 -3.26 -15.25 10.05
CA GLY A 610 -4.61 -15.78 9.91
C GLY A 610 -4.76 -16.72 8.71
N TYR A 611 -4.24 -16.33 7.54
CA TYR A 611 -4.26 -17.19 6.34
C TYR A 611 -3.33 -18.41 6.45
N VAL A 612 -2.17 -18.27 7.10
CA VAL A 612 -1.28 -19.40 7.38
C VAL A 612 -1.97 -20.41 8.31
N LEU A 613 -2.67 -19.93 9.34
CA LEU A 613 -3.44 -20.78 10.24
C LEU A 613 -4.57 -21.51 9.49
N LEU A 614 -5.29 -20.80 8.62
CA LEU A 614 -6.33 -21.36 7.76
C LEU A 614 -5.77 -22.50 6.88
N ALA A 615 -4.70 -22.22 6.15
CA ALA A 615 -4.02 -23.17 5.29
C ALA A 615 -3.48 -24.37 6.09
N PHE A 616 -2.93 -24.14 7.28
CA PHE A 616 -2.46 -25.17 8.19
C PHE A 616 -3.59 -26.12 8.63
N LEU A 617 -4.73 -25.57 9.05
CA LEU A 617 -5.88 -26.37 9.50
C LEU A 617 -6.39 -27.26 8.36
N ILE A 618 -6.59 -26.70 7.16
CA ILE A 618 -7.04 -27.46 6.00
C ILE A 618 -6.01 -28.56 5.66
N SER A 619 -4.72 -28.23 5.62
CA SER A 619 -3.64 -29.18 5.36
C SER A 619 -3.58 -30.33 6.38
N TYR A 620 -3.83 -30.02 7.66
CA TYR A 620 -3.82 -31.03 8.71
C TYR A 620 -4.96 -32.03 8.51
N PHE A 621 -6.19 -31.55 8.31
CA PHE A 621 -7.34 -32.44 8.14
C PHE A 621 -7.23 -33.30 6.89
N THR A 622 -6.73 -32.75 5.78
CA THR A 622 -6.53 -33.53 4.54
C THR A 622 -5.46 -34.61 4.71
N LEU A 623 -4.34 -34.33 5.38
CA LEU A 623 -3.31 -35.34 5.64
C LEU A 623 -3.81 -36.41 6.62
N LYS A 624 -4.48 -36.03 7.70
CA LYS A 624 -5.01 -36.97 8.69
C LYS A 624 -6.04 -37.92 8.08
N ALA A 625 -6.92 -37.39 7.21
CA ALA A 625 -7.89 -38.20 6.47
C ALA A 625 -7.20 -39.21 5.52
N ARG A 626 -6.00 -38.91 5.02
CA ARG A 626 -5.20 -39.87 4.22
C ARG A 626 -4.47 -40.89 5.08
N GLU A 627 -3.96 -40.52 6.26
CA GLU A 627 -3.27 -41.43 7.18
C GLU A 627 -4.19 -42.48 7.79
N ILE A 628 -5.44 -42.11 8.12
CA ILE A 628 -6.48 -43.07 8.57
C ILE A 628 -6.84 -44.08 7.45
N ALA A 629 -6.40 -43.82 6.22
CA ALA A 629 -6.67 -44.63 5.03
C ALA A 629 -5.54 -45.56 4.56
N ALA A 630 -4.39 -45.57 5.24
CA ALA A 630 -3.30 -46.52 5.04
C ALA A 630 -3.22 -47.47 6.23
#